data_AF-A0A2W4EH68-F1
#
_entry.id   AF-A0A2W4EH68-F1
#
_cell.length_a   1.000
_cell.length_b   1.000
_cell.length_c   1.000
_cell.angle_alpha   90.00
_cell.angle_beta   90.00
_cell.angle_gamma   90.00
#
_symmetry.space_group_name_H-M   'P 1'
#
loop_
_entity.id
_entity.type
_entity.pdbx_description
1 polymer ?
#
loop_
_entity_poly.entity_id
_entity_poly.type
_entity_poly.pdbx_seq_one_letter_code
_entity_poly.pdbx_strand_id
1 'polypeptide(L)'
;MAKFVALVVALSSGAFVASGGYSLLPNLSLPASLSASLPASLSPSCKIKGNVSIKTGERIYHIPGQKYYSETVISPSYGERWFCSESEAKAAGWRKSRV
;
A
#
# COMPACT_ATOMS: atom_id res chain seq x y z
N MET A 1 -30.05 19.61 -14.62
CA MET A 1 -29.88 19.23 -13.21
C MET A 1 -28.41 19.04 -12.81
N ALA A 2 -27.66 18.09 -13.39
CA ALA A 2 -26.28 17.79 -12.96
C ALA A 2 -25.25 18.94 -13.13
N LYS A 3 -25.37 19.76 -14.20
CA LYS A 3 -24.46 20.90 -14.45
C LYS A 3 -24.59 22.02 -13.41
N PHE A 4 -25.80 22.23 -12.88
CA PHE A 4 -26.06 23.23 -11.84
C PHE A 4 -25.46 22.79 -10.50
N VAL A 5 -25.63 21.52 -10.14
CA VAL A 5 -25.05 20.94 -8.91
C VAL A 5 -23.52 21.01 -8.94
N ALA A 6 -22.89 20.65 -10.06
CA ALA A 6 -21.43 20.72 -10.19
C ALA A 6 -20.90 22.17 -10.02
N LEU A 7 -21.60 23.15 -10.58
CA LEU A 7 -21.22 24.55 -10.51
C LEU A 7 -21.38 25.12 -9.08
N VAL A 8 -22.46 24.76 -8.38
CA VAL A 8 -22.68 25.17 -6.99
C VAL A 8 -21.62 24.55 -6.05
N VAL A 9 -21.26 23.27 -6.25
CA VAL A 9 -20.21 22.62 -5.45
C VAL A 9 -18.84 23.27 -5.66
N ALA A 10 -18.49 23.61 -6.91
CA ALA A 10 -17.21 24.26 -7.24
C ALA A 10 -17.11 25.67 -6.64
N LEU A 11 -18.18 26.46 -6.70
CA LEU A 11 -18.19 27.82 -6.13
C LEU A 11 -18.15 27.81 -4.60
N SER A 12 -18.85 26.87 -3.97
CA SER A 12 -18.90 26.74 -2.51
C SER A 12 -17.55 26.33 -1.91
N SER A 13 -16.84 25.41 -2.57
CA SER A 13 -15.51 24.97 -2.16
C SER A 13 -14.46 26.06 -2.33
N GLY A 14 -14.52 26.86 -3.40
CA GLY A 14 -13.63 28.01 -3.59
C GLY A 14 -13.76 29.08 -2.50
N ALA A 15 -15.00 29.39 -2.08
CA ALA A 15 -15.25 30.37 -1.03
C ALA A 15 -14.72 29.91 0.35
N PHE A 16 -14.85 28.63 0.67
CA PHE A 16 -14.38 28.08 1.94
C PHE A 16 -12.85 28.15 2.10
N VAL A 17 -12.11 27.96 1.01
CA VAL A 17 -10.64 28.10 0.98
C VAL A 17 -10.22 29.57 1.09
N ALA A 18 -10.87 30.47 0.35
CA ALA A 18 -10.54 31.91 0.37
C ALA A 18 -10.82 32.57 1.73
N SER A 19 -11.75 32.03 2.51
CA SER A 19 -12.16 32.56 3.82
C SER A 19 -11.27 32.09 4.99
N GLY A 20 -10.20 31.34 4.72
CA GLY A 20 -9.35 30.78 5.77
C GLY A 20 -9.89 29.51 6.43
N GLY A 21 -10.95 28.88 5.89
CA GLY A 21 -11.53 27.66 6.47
C GLY A 21 -10.55 26.47 6.52
N TYR A 22 -9.44 26.53 5.79
CA TYR A 22 -8.36 25.54 5.83
C TYR A 22 -7.62 25.50 7.18
N SER A 23 -7.64 26.57 7.99
CA SER A 23 -7.02 26.58 9.32
C SER A 23 -7.85 25.87 10.40
N LEU A 24 -9.10 25.48 10.07
CA LEU A 24 -9.95 24.64 10.92
C LEU A 24 -9.80 23.14 10.59
N LEU A 25 -8.94 22.78 9.62
CA LEU A 25 -8.59 21.38 9.39
C LEU A 25 -7.62 20.94 10.50
N PRO A 26 -8.00 19.97 11.36
CA PRO A 26 -7.09 19.46 12.36
C PRO A 26 -5.88 18.84 11.66
N ASN A 27 -4.71 19.06 12.24
CA ASN A 27 -3.43 18.48 11.85
C ASN A 27 -3.66 16.99 11.53
N LEU A 28 -3.56 16.60 10.26
CA LEU A 28 -4.06 15.33 9.73
C LEU A 28 -3.24 14.14 10.27
N SER A 29 -3.51 13.73 11.50
CA SER A 29 -3.19 12.39 12.00
C SER A 29 -4.18 11.43 11.34
N LEU A 30 -3.81 10.95 10.17
CA LEU A 30 -4.59 10.00 9.38
C LEU A 30 -4.95 8.79 10.25
N PRO A 31 -6.23 8.38 10.31
CA PRO A 31 -6.60 7.17 11.00
C PRO A 31 -5.97 5.97 10.29
N ALA A 32 -5.59 4.95 11.06
CA ALA A 32 -4.94 3.72 10.56
C ALA A 32 -5.72 3.04 9.41
N SER A 33 -7.00 3.37 9.24
CA SER A 33 -7.85 2.92 8.13
C SER A 33 -7.50 3.53 6.77
N LEU A 34 -6.93 4.75 6.69
CA LEU A 34 -6.34 5.26 5.44
C LEU A 34 -4.96 4.67 5.16
N SER A 35 -4.28 4.11 6.17
CA SER A 35 -3.04 3.36 5.95
C SER A 35 -3.28 2.01 5.26
N ALA A 36 -4.51 1.51 5.23
CA ALA A 36 -4.89 0.29 4.53
C ALA A 36 -5.15 0.51 3.03
N SER A 37 -5.32 1.76 2.59
CA SER A 37 -5.52 2.14 1.20
C SER A 37 -4.28 2.79 0.57
N LEU A 38 -3.20 3.00 1.34
CA LEU A 38 -1.92 3.36 0.76
C LEU A 38 -1.35 2.15 0.00
N PRO A 39 -0.86 2.34 -1.24
CA PRO A 39 -0.11 1.29 -1.92
C PRO A 39 1.06 0.87 -1.03
N ALA A 40 1.27 -0.44 -0.87
CA ALA A 40 2.30 -1.07 -0.04
C ALA A 40 3.76 -0.60 -0.34
N SER A 41 3.93 0.22 -1.36
CA SER A 41 5.17 0.92 -1.74
C SER A 41 5.53 2.11 -0.82
N LEU A 42 4.54 2.73 -0.15
CA LEU A 42 4.76 3.93 0.67
C LEU A 42 5.03 3.62 2.16
N SER A 43 4.91 2.36 2.57
CA SER A 43 5.13 1.94 3.96
C SER A 43 6.54 1.31 4.10
N PRO A 44 7.49 1.94 4.80
CA PRO A 44 8.76 1.29 5.18
C PRO A 44 8.58 0.08 6.13
N SER A 45 7.33 -0.27 6.44
CA SER A 45 6.91 -1.35 7.34
C SER A 45 6.63 -2.69 6.64
N CYS A 46 6.57 -2.74 5.31
CA CYS A 46 6.26 -3.99 4.60
C CYS A 46 7.53 -4.81 4.39
N LYS A 47 7.89 -5.56 5.44
CA LYS A 47 9.14 -6.32 5.54
C LYS A 47 9.07 -7.70 4.88
N ILE A 48 7.91 -8.18 4.43
CA ILE A 48 7.80 -9.53 3.87
C ILE A 48 8.14 -9.47 2.38
N LYS A 49 9.15 -10.21 1.95
CA LYS A 49 9.65 -10.25 0.58
C LYS A 49 9.03 -11.42 -0.17
N GLY A 50 8.22 -11.19 -1.20
CA GLY A 50 7.66 -12.24 -2.05
C GLY A 50 8.44 -12.46 -3.34
N ASN A 51 9.26 -13.51 -3.41
CA ASN A 51 10.02 -13.95 -4.59
C ASN A 51 9.30 -15.05 -5.41
N VAL A 52 9.39 -14.99 -6.74
CA VAL A 52 8.85 -16.03 -7.63
C VAL A 52 10.01 -16.85 -8.18
N SER A 53 10.02 -18.15 -7.88
CA SER A 53 11.07 -19.04 -8.37
C SER A 53 10.97 -19.19 -9.89
N ILE A 54 11.89 -18.59 -10.65
CA ILE A 54 11.88 -18.62 -12.12
C ILE A 54 11.93 -20.06 -12.68
N LYS A 55 12.52 -21.00 -11.92
CA LYS A 55 12.64 -22.41 -12.32
C LYS A 55 11.37 -23.24 -12.13
N THR A 56 10.60 -22.95 -11.08
CA THR A 56 9.43 -23.77 -10.66
C THR A 56 8.10 -23.02 -10.75
N GLY A 57 8.13 -21.71 -10.99
CA GLY A 57 6.96 -20.82 -10.95
C GLY A 57 6.38 -20.62 -9.55
N GLU A 58 7.06 -21.10 -8.51
CA GLU A 58 6.53 -21.08 -7.16
C GLU A 58 6.64 -19.69 -6.53
N ARG A 59 5.56 -19.27 -5.87
CA ARG A 59 5.46 -17.99 -5.16
C ARG A 59 5.88 -18.18 -3.70
N ILE A 60 7.05 -17.70 -3.32
CA ILE A 60 7.65 -17.92 -2.01
C ILE A 60 7.81 -16.58 -1.29
N TYR A 61 7.30 -16.46 -0.08
CA TYR A 61 7.53 -15.27 0.73
C TYR A 61 8.54 -15.51 1.85
N HIS A 62 9.33 -14.48 2.11
CA HIS A 62 10.39 -14.44 3.11
C HIS A 62 10.11 -13.36 4.16
N ILE A 63 10.17 -13.74 5.43
CA ILE A 63 10.03 -12.89 6.62
C ILE A 63 11.42 -12.48 7.11
N PRO A 64 11.59 -11.28 7.69
CA PRO A 64 12.83 -10.90 8.37
C PRO A 64 13.20 -11.93 9.45
N GLY A 65 14.47 -12.34 9.48
CA GLY A 65 15.00 -13.37 10.40
C GLY A 65 15.26 -14.74 9.77
N GLN A 66 14.82 -14.97 8.52
CA GLN A 66 15.16 -16.17 7.77
C GLN A 66 16.53 -16.06 7.10
N LYS A 67 17.19 -17.21 6.87
CA LYS A 67 18.55 -17.28 6.32
C LYS A 67 18.67 -16.58 4.97
N TYR A 68 17.71 -16.82 4.09
CA TYR A 68 17.72 -16.29 2.73
C TYR A 68 17.09 -14.91 2.60
N TYR A 69 16.58 -14.32 3.68
CA TYR A 69 15.89 -13.02 3.62
C TYR A 69 16.77 -11.91 3.05
N SER A 70 18.05 -11.89 3.42
CA SER A 70 19.02 -10.89 2.96
C SER A 70 19.41 -11.07 1.50
N GLU A 71 19.48 -12.31 1.04
CA GLU A 71 19.85 -12.67 -0.35
C GLU A 71 18.68 -12.47 -1.32
N THR A 72 17.44 -12.59 -0.86
CA THR A 72 16.25 -12.35 -1.69
C THR A 72 16.14 -10.87 -2.05
N VAL A 73 16.32 -10.57 -3.34
CA VAL A 73 16.08 -9.25 -3.94
C VAL A 73 14.81 -9.32 -4.76
N ILE A 74 13.84 -8.48 -4.41
CA ILE A 74 12.54 -8.46 -5.08
C ILE A 74 12.63 -7.64 -6.36
N SER A 75 12.25 -8.29 -7.46
CA SER A 75 12.27 -7.75 -8.81
C SER A 75 10.84 -7.69 -9.38
N PRO A 76 10.20 -6.51 -9.44
CA PRO A 76 8.81 -6.38 -9.89
C PRO A 76 8.59 -6.84 -11.33
N SER A 77 9.63 -6.86 -12.17
CA SER A 77 9.60 -7.39 -13.54
C SER A 77 9.18 -8.86 -13.63
N TYR A 78 9.42 -9.64 -12.57
CA TYR A 78 9.04 -11.06 -12.50
C TYR A 78 7.72 -11.28 -11.72
N GLY A 79 7.01 -10.21 -11.39
CA GLY A 79 5.76 -10.26 -10.61
C GLY A 79 5.98 -10.42 -9.10
N GLU A 80 7.23 -10.28 -8.65
CA GLU A 80 7.65 -10.27 -7.25
C GLU A 80 7.19 -8.98 -6.56
N ARG A 81 6.87 -9.07 -5.27
CA ARG A 81 6.35 -7.92 -4.52
C ARG A 81 6.62 -8.04 -3.03
N TRP A 82 6.52 -6.91 -2.35
CA TRP A 82 6.53 -6.87 -0.89
C TRP A 82 5.12 -7.03 -0.34
N PHE A 83 5.02 -7.69 0.81
CA PHE A 83 3.82 -7.86 1.59
C PHE A 83 4.00 -7.23 2.97
N CYS A 84 2.89 -6.77 3.55
CA CYS A 84 2.91 -6.19 4.89
C CYS A 84 2.51 -7.24 5.95
N SER A 85 1.80 -8.31 5.55
CA SER A 85 1.37 -9.39 6.43
C SER A 85 1.51 -10.79 5.81
N GLU A 86 1.72 -11.82 6.65
CA GLU A 86 1.75 -13.22 6.20
C GLU A 86 0.38 -13.67 5.67
N SER A 87 -0.71 -13.13 6.21
CA SER A 87 -2.08 -13.41 5.78
C SER A 87 -2.33 -12.91 4.37
N GLU A 88 -1.87 -11.70 4.03
CA GLU A 88 -1.97 -11.14 2.68
C GLU A 88 -1.15 -11.96 1.67
N ALA A 89 0.07 -12.36 2.04
CA ALA A 89 0.89 -13.22 1.19
C ALA A 89 0.19 -14.58 0.94
N LYS A 90 -0.34 -15.21 1.99
CA LYS A 90 -1.11 -16.46 1.86
C LYS A 90 -2.37 -16.29 1.02
N ALA A 91 -3.12 -15.20 1.22
CA ALA A 91 -4.32 -14.88 0.43
C ALA A 91 -3.99 -14.66 -1.05
N ALA A 92 -2.82 -14.08 -1.35
CA ALA A 92 -2.30 -13.96 -2.72
C ALA A 92 -1.76 -15.28 -3.31
N GLY A 93 -1.83 -16.39 -2.57
CA GLY A 93 -1.38 -17.72 -3.00
C GLY A 93 0.12 -17.94 -2.85
N TRP A 94 0.78 -17.27 -1.91
CA TRP A 94 2.21 -17.43 -1.67
C TRP A 94 2.47 -18.43 -0.54
N ARG A 95 3.49 -19.27 -0.71
CA ARG A 95 3.96 -20.21 0.32
C ARG A 95 5.09 -19.60 1.15
N LYS A 96 5.15 -19.96 2.44
CA LYS A 96 6.24 -19.56 3.34
C LYS A 96 7.54 -20.24 2.91
N SER A 97 8.67 -19.54 2.98
CA SER A 97 9.99 -20.20 2.93
C SER A 97 10.10 -21.21 4.07
N ARG A 98 10.70 -22.38 3.81
CA ARG A 98 10.90 -23.44 4.82
C ARG A 98 12.19 -23.26 5.62
N VAL A 99 12.94 -22.19 5.37
CA VAL A 99 14.34 -21.96 5.78
C VAL A 99 14.65 -20.48 5.90
#